data_AF-A0A4Q2XYX5-F1
#
_entry.id   AF-A0A4Q2XYX5-F1
#
_cell.length_a   1.000
_cell.length_b   1.000
_cell.length_c   1.000
_cell.angle_alpha   90.00
_cell.angle_beta   90.00
_cell.angle_gamma   90.00
#
_symmetry.space_group_name_H-M   'P 1'
#
loop_
_entity.id
_entity.type
_entity.pdbx_description
1 polymer ?
#
loop_
_entity_poly.entity_id
_entity_poly.type
_entity_poly.pdbx_seq_one_letter_code
_entity_poly.pdbx_strand_id
1 'polypeptide(L)'
;MTFHLEEAARAAGLTGAGAWFGLAGILAAGILIRVLTRRPPPPEKVMLTVAGEELGIDEACQNFLITGGIGSGKTNALNCLALSLTRHQPRWGGLWLDNKGNSEGDLRAVLRAFGRGADAIVLRTRAEGAPPAFFYNVLEDPAFTAEALGFSIMEVTSPASEAAHGEFFKTQGAMHITRAIQALRVLGRPVTFTELFAVLTEPHSTAKLLTDLHALTQAPPSAVAGETAQSLHDHFQHRFLAMPPDQFG
;
A
#
# COMPACT_ATOMS: atom_id res chain seq x y z
N MET A 1 -0.57 42.10 -9.44
CA MET A 1 -1.37 41.58 -10.58
C MET A 1 -2.89 41.74 -10.36
N THR A 2 -3.31 42.68 -9.51
CA THR A 2 -4.71 43.04 -9.22
C THR A 2 -5.15 44.32 -9.93
N PHE A 3 -4.20 45.18 -10.32
CA PHE A 3 -4.47 46.48 -10.95
C PHE A 3 -5.04 46.42 -12.38
N HIS A 4 -4.69 45.41 -13.17
CA HIS A 4 -5.14 45.34 -14.57
C HIS A 4 -6.59 44.82 -14.74
N LEU A 5 -7.17 44.19 -13.72
CA LEU A 5 -8.56 43.71 -13.76
C LEU A 5 -9.55 44.82 -13.40
N GLU A 6 -9.17 45.76 -12.52
CA GLU A 6 -10.04 46.88 -12.12
C GLU A 6 -10.19 47.94 -13.22
N GLU A 7 -9.14 48.22 -14.00
CA GLU A 7 -9.22 49.16 -15.13
C GLU A 7 -10.09 48.63 -16.27
N ALA A 8 -10.00 47.34 -16.58
CA ALA A 8 -10.84 46.70 -17.60
C ALA A 8 -12.33 46.66 -17.18
N ALA A 9 -12.62 46.44 -15.90
CA ALA A 9 -13.99 46.45 -15.37
C ALA A 9 -14.63 47.85 -15.37
N ARG A 10 -13.84 48.90 -15.08
CA ARG A 10 -14.31 50.30 -15.14
C ARG A 10 -14.60 50.78 -16.56
N ALA A 11 -13.80 50.38 -17.55
CA ALA A 11 -14.03 50.72 -18.96
C ALA A 11 -15.34 50.12 -19.51
N ALA A 12 -15.83 49.03 -18.93
CA ALA A 12 -17.10 48.38 -19.29
C ALA A 12 -18.32 48.88 -18.49
N GLY A 13 -18.19 49.91 -17.65
CA GLY A 13 -19.30 50.50 -16.90
C GLY A 13 -19.85 49.65 -15.75
N LEU A 14 -19.13 48.61 -15.33
CA LEU A 14 -19.57 47.69 -14.28
C LEU A 14 -19.08 48.20 -12.91
N THR A 15 -19.99 48.73 -12.09
CA THR A 15 -19.71 49.00 -10.68
C THR A 15 -19.48 47.69 -9.91
N GLY A 16 -18.76 47.75 -8.78
CA GLY A 16 -18.20 46.59 -8.09
C GLY A 16 -19.14 45.40 -7.87
N ALA A 17 -20.44 45.62 -7.69
CA ALA A 17 -21.44 44.55 -7.57
C ALA A 17 -21.74 43.85 -8.92
N GLY A 18 -21.83 44.60 -10.02
CA GLY A 18 -22.12 44.07 -11.35
C GLY A 18 -20.99 43.18 -11.90
N ALA A 19 -19.74 43.48 -11.55
CA ALA A 19 -18.60 42.65 -11.90
C ALA A 19 -18.67 41.25 -11.24
N TRP A 20 -19.07 41.17 -9.96
CA TRP A 20 -19.25 39.90 -9.26
C TRP A 20 -20.43 39.08 -9.81
N PHE A 21 -21.55 39.71 -10.17
CA PHE A 21 -22.67 39.02 -10.82
C PHE A 21 -22.29 38.50 -12.22
N GLY A 22 -21.52 39.26 -12.99
CA GLY A 22 -20.99 38.81 -14.28
C GLY A 22 -20.07 37.60 -14.13
N LEU A 23 -19.15 37.63 -13.16
CA LEU A 23 -18.22 36.53 -12.89
C LEU A 23 -18.95 35.27 -12.38
N ALA A 24 -19.93 35.43 -11.49
CA ALA A 24 -20.79 34.34 -11.02
C ALA A 24 -21.63 33.76 -12.17
N GLY A 25 -22.14 34.60 -13.08
CA GLY A 25 -22.87 34.19 -14.27
C GLY A 25 -22.01 33.38 -15.24
N ILE A 26 -20.76 33.80 -15.49
CA ILE A 26 -19.80 33.06 -16.33
C ILE A 26 -19.43 31.73 -15.67
N LEU A 27 -19.20 31.70 -14.36
CA LEU A 27 -18.94 30.45 -13.61
C LEU A 27 -20.14 29.50 -13.69
N ALA A 28 -21.35 30.00 -13.44
CA ALA A 28 -22.58 29.19 -13.52
C ALA A 28 -22.82 28.67 -14.95
N ALA A 29 -22.61 29.51 -15.98
CA ALA A 29 -22.70 29.11 -17.37
C ALA A 29 -21.61 28.08 -17.73
N GLY A 30 -20.38 28.26 -17.25
CA GLY A 30 -19.28 27.31 -17.44
C GLY A 30 -19.56 25.96 -16.78
N ILE A 31 -20.11 25.95 -15.56
CA ILE A 31 -20.55 24.73 -14.88
C ILE A 31 -21.70 24.07 -15.66
N LEU A 32 -22.70 24.84 -16.09
CA LEU A 32 -23.84 24.33 -16.85
C LEU A 32 -23.40 23.74 -18.19
N ILE A 33 -22.54 24.44 -18.94
CA ILE A 33 -21.97 23.94 -20.20
C ILE A 33 -21.16 22.66 -19.93
N ARG A 34 -20.35 22.61 -18.88
CA ARG A 34 -19.59 21.41 -18.52
C ARG A 34 -20.51 20.23 -18.18
N VAL A 35 -21.61 20.47 -17.47
CA VAL A 35 -22.62 19.44 -17.15
C VAL A 35 -23.34 18.97 -18.42
N LEU A 36 -23.73 19.89 -19.30
CA LEU A 36 -24.45 19.58 -20.54
C LEU A 36 -23.59 18.96 -21.64
N THR A 37 -22.28 19.21 -21.62
CA THR A 37 -21.33 18.69 -22.63
C THR A 37 -20.56 17.46 -22.17
N ARG A 38 -20.70 17.05 -20.90
CA ARG A 38 -20.21 15.77 -20.41
C ARG A 38 -20.92 14.65 -21.17
N ARG A 39 -20.15 13.96 -22.02
CA ARG A 39 -20.62 12.74 -22.67
C ARG A 39 -20.39 11.60 -21.68
N PRO A 40 -21.42 10.78 -21.38
CA PRO A 40 -21.19 9.56 -20.62
C PRO A 40 -20.15 8.70 -21.37
N PRO A 41 -19.30 7.96 -20.65
CA PRO A 41 -18.43 6.98 -21.28
C PRO A 41 -19.30 5.96 -22.04
N PRO A 42 -18.81 5.40 -23.16
CA PRO A 42 -19.54 4.33 -23.81
C PRO A 42 -19.66 3.14 -22.84
N PRO A 43 -20.75 2.35 -22.89
CA PRO A 43 -21.08 1.35 -21.86
C PRO A 43 -19.94 0.36 -21.57
N GLU A 44 -19.17 -0.01 -22.59
CA GLU A 44 -18.02 -0.91 -22.46
C GLU A 44 -16.82 -0.32 -21.71
N LYS A 45 -16.81 1.00 -21.49
CA LYS A 45 -15.75 1.73 -20.77
C LYS A 45 -16.17 2.19 -19.38
N VAL A 46 -17.42 1.94 -18.98
CA VAL A 46 -17.88 2.24 -17.61
C VAL A 46 -17.16 1.31 -16.65
N MET A 47 -16.57 1.86 -15.59
CA MET A 47 -15.94 1.08 -14.52
C MET A 47 -16.82 1.05 -13.27
N LEU A 48 -17.41 2.20 -12.91
CA LEU A 48 -18.21 2.39 -11.71
C LEU A 48 -19.42 3.27 -12.00
N THR A 49 -20.48 3.07 -11.24
CA THR A 49 -21.64 3.95 -11.16
C THR A 49 -21.77 4.41 -9.71
N VAL A 50 -21.62 5.70 -9.48
CA VAL A 50 -21.61 6.31 -8.14
C VAL A 50 -22.70 7.37 -8.09
N ALA A 51 -23.68 7.20 -7.20
CA ALA A 51 -24.81 8.13 -7.06
C ALA A 51 -25.55 8.46 -8.38
N GLY A 52 -25.57 7.51 -9.33
CA GLY A 52 -26.19 7.69 -10.65
C GLY A 52 -25.27 8.25 -11.73
N GLU A 53 -24.03 8.65 -11.38
CA GLU A 53 -23.01 9.05 -12.36
C GLU A 53 -22.20 7.83 -12.81
N GLU A 54 -22.03 7.67 -14.12
CA GLU A 54 -21.17 6.64 -14.71
C GLU A 54 -19.75 7.17 -14.89
N LEU A 55 -18.80 6.50 -14.24
CA LEU A 55 -17.38 6.84 -14.27
C LEU A 55 -16.65 5.88 -15.20
N GLY A 56 -15.90 6.45 -16.13
CA GLY A 56 -14.98 5.68 -16.98
C GLY A 56 -13.76 5.18 -16.19
N ILE A 57 -12.98 4.29 -16.79
CA ILE A 57 -11.73 3.77 -16.18
C ILE A 57 -10.80 4.91 -15.74
N ASP A 58 -10.58 5.92 -16.60
CA ASP A 58 -9.66 7.03 -16.32
C ASP A 58 -10.07 7.87 -15.10
N GLU A 59 -11.38 8.02 -14.87
CA GLU A 59 -11.92 8.76 -13.73
C GLU A 59 -11.89 7.87 -12.47
N ALA A 60 -12.24 6.59 -12.63
CA ALA A 60 -12.26 5.63 -11.53
C ALA A 60 -10.86 5.31 -10.98
N CYS A 61 -9.81 5.44 -11.78
CA CYS A 61 -8.43 5.22 -11.36
C CYS A 61 -7.79 6.42 -10.64
N GLN A 62 -8.50 7.54 -10.41
CA GLN A 62 -7.96 8.73 -9.72
C GLN A 62 -8.05 8.66 -8.18
N ASN A 63 -8.41 7.50 -7.63
CA ASN A 63 -8.74 7.27 -6.22
C ASN A 63 -10.00 8.02 -5.75
N PHE A 64 -10.66 7.46 -4.74
CA PHE A 64 -11.87 8.02 -4.16
C PHE A 64 -11.70 8.23 -2.66
N LEU A 65 -12.26 9.33 -2.16
CA LEU A 65 -12.39 9.59 -0.73
C LEU A 65 -13.87 9.57 -0.35
N ILE A 66 -14.27 8.57 0.45
CA ILE A 66 -15.62 8.46 1.00
C ILE A 66 -15.58 8.88 2.47
N THR A 67 -16.14 10.04 2.79
CA THR A 67 -16.16 10.58 4.16
C THR A 67 -17.56 10.52 4.76
N GLY A 68 -17.66 10.67 6.08
CA GLY A 68 -18.93 10.74 6.79
C GLY A 68 -18.86 10.21 8.22
N GLY A 69 -19.81 10.61 9.06
CA GLY A 69 -19.91 10.18 10.46
C GLY A 69 -20.24 8.69 10.63
N ILE A 70 -20.23 8.21 11.86
CA ILE A 70 -20.75 6.86 12.17
C ILE A 70 -22.25 6.82 11.78
N GLY A 71 -22.70 5.72 11.17
CA GLY A 71 -24.08 5.58 10.71
C GLY A 71 -24.42 6.26 9.38
N SER A 72 -23.48 7.00 8.76
CA SER A 72 -23.73 7.71 7.49
C SER A 72 -23.79 6.81 6.24
N GLY A 73 -23.78 5.49 6.40
CA GLY A 73 -23.86 4.55 5.28
C GLY A 73 -22.57 4.28 4.50
N LYS A 74 -21.38 4.63 5.01
CA LYS A 74 -20.09 4.39 4.30
C LYS A 74 -19.90 2.93 3.87
N THR A 75 -20.22 1.97 4.74
CA THR A 75 -20.14 0.54 4.40
C THR A 75 -21.08 0.19 3.25
N ASN A 76 -22.31 0.71 3.28
CA ASN A 76 -23.26 0.51 2.18
C ASN A 76 -22.77 1.14 0.88
N ALA A 77 -22.16 2.33 0.94
CA ALA A 77 -21.55 2.96 -0.24
C ALA A 77 -20.44 2.09 -0.84
N LEU A 78 -19.56 1.51 -0.02
CA LEU A 78 -18.54 0.55 -0.47
C LEU A 78 -19.15 -0.70 -1.11
N ASN A 79 -20.21 -1.26 -0.53
CA ASN A 79 -20.92 -2.41 -1.11
C ASN A 79 -21.57 -2.07 -2.47
N CYS A 80 -22.16 -0.88 -2.60
CA CYS A 80 -22.70 -0.39 -3.87
C CYS A 80 -21.61 -0.22 -4.93
N LEU A 81 -20.43 0.28 -4.54
CA LEU A 81 -19.27 0.38 -5.44
C LEU A 81 -18.81 -1.01 -5.89
N ALA A 82 -18.67 -1.97 -4.97
CA ALA A 82 -18.30 -3.34 -5.31
C ALA A 82 -19.33 -4.00 -6.25
N LEU A 83 -20.62 -3.76 -6.01
CA LEU A 83 -21.70 -4.23 -6.87
C LEU A 83 -21.60 -3.65 -8.28
N SER A 84 -21.39 -2.33 -8.38
CA SER A 84 -21.24 -1.64 -9.65
C SER A 84 -19.98 -2.10 -10.41
N LEU A 85 -18.85 -2.19 -9.71
CA LEU A 85 -17.60 -2.68 -10.28
C LEU A 85 -17.74 -4.11 -10.81
N THR A 86 -18.39 -4.99 -10.05
CA THR A 86 -18.59 -6.39 -10.46
C THR A 86 -19.50 -6.50 -11.67
N ARG A 87 -20.51 -5.64 -11.77
CA ARG A 87 -21.40 -5.58 -12.94
C ARG A 87 -20.66 -5.14 -14.20
N HIS A 88 -19.89 -4.05 -14.11
CA HIS A 88 -19.28 -3.41 -15.28
C HIS A 88 -17.93 -4.03 -15.66
N GLN A 89 -17.20 -4.57 -14.70
CA GLN A 89 -15.88 -5.16 -14.89
C GLN A 89 -15.83 -6.60 -14.36
N PRO A 90 -16.48 -7.60 -15.00
CA PRO A 90 -16.67 -8.94 -14.43
C PRO A 90 -15.40 -9.68 -14.02
N ARG A 91 -14.23 -9.29 -14.56
CA ARG A 91 -12.92 -9.90 -14.29
C ARG A 91 -12.02 -9.06 -13.37
N TRP A 92 -12.57 -8.09 -12.66
CA TRP A 92 -11.80 -7.26 -11.72
C TRP A 92 -11.23 -8.10 -10.57
N GLY A 93 -10.09 -7.66 -10.03
CA GLY A 93 -9.52 -8.14 -8.77
C GLY A 93 -9.11 -6.95 -7.92
N GLY A 94 -9.00 -7.15 -6.61
CA GLY A 94 -8.61 -6.08 -5.69
C GLY A 94 -8.35 -6.59 -4.28
N LEU A 95 -7.72 -5.72 -3.49
CA LEU A 95 -7.46 -5.93 -2.07
C LEU A 95 -8.52 -5.21 -1.25
N TRP A 96 -9.25 -5.95 -0.42
CA TRP A 96 -10.27 -5.40 0.47
C TRP A 96 -9.78 -5.42 1.92
N LEU A 97 -9.51 -4.23 2.47
CA LEU A 97 -9.01 -4.08 3.84
C LEU A 97 -10.19 -3.86 4.79
N ASP A 98 -10.45 -4.85 5.66
CA ASP A 98 -11.53 -4.81 6.63
C ASP A 98 -11.03 -4.73 8.07
N ASN A 99 -11.02 -3.53 8.64
CA ASN A 99 -10.62 -3.32 10.03
C ASN A 99 -11.68 -3.79 11.05
N LYS A 100 -12.95 -3.94 10.65
CA LYS A 100 -14.04 -4.35 11.56
C LYS A 100 -14.33 -5.85 11.51
N GLY A 101 -13.83 -6.55 10.50
CA GLY A 101 -14.00 -7.98 10.29
C GLY A 101 -15.43 -8.40 9.92
N ASN A 102 -16.30 -7.47 9.52
CA ASN A 102 -17.71 -7.72 9.27
C ASN A 102 -18.17 -7.43 7.83
N SER A 103 -17.28 -6.97 6.95
CA SER A 103 -17.61 -6.64 5.56
C SER A 103 -17.43 -7.83 4.59
N GLU A 104 -16.75 -8.90 5.01
CA GLU A 104 -16.55 -10.08 4.17
C GLU A 104 -17.88 -10.70 3.70
N GLY A 105 -18.85 -10.81 4.62
CA GLY A 105 -20.15 -11.41 4.31
C GLY A 105 -20.86 -10.68 3.17
N ASP A 106 -20.84 -9.35 3.22
CA ASP A 106 -21.43 -8.46 2.23
C ASP A 106 -20.69 -8.57 0.88
N LEU A 107 -19.36 -8.47 0.89
CA LEU A 107 -18.55 -8.59 -0.33
C LEU A 107 -18.76 -9.94 -1.00
N ARG A 108 -18.76 -11.04 -0.24
CA ARG A 108 -19.05 -12.37 -0.77
C ARG A 108 -20.48 -12.49 -1.31
N ALA A 109 -21.46 -11.81 -0.71
CA ALA A 109 -22.82 -11.79 -1.22
C ALA A 109 -22.87 -11.09 -2.60
N VAL A 110 -22.17 -9.97 -2.76
CA VAL A 110 -22.01 -9.30 -4.05
C VAL A 110 -21.38 -10.24 -5.07
N LEU A 111 -20.21 -10.82 -4.77
CA LEU A 111 -19.52 -11.70 -5.72
C LEU A 111 -20.34 -12.94 -6.09
N ARG A 112 -21.05 -13.55 -5.12
CA ARG A 112 -21.95 -14.69 -5.37
C ARG A 112 -23.08 -14.35 -6.34
N ALA A 113 -23.63 -13.13 -6.27
CA ALA A 113 -24.68 -12.69 -7.20
C ALA A 113 -24.22 -12.68 -8.67
N PHE A 114 -22.91 -12.70 -8.93
CA PHE A 114 -22.31 -12.78 -10.26
C PHE A 114 -21.54 -14.09 -10.49
N GLY A 115 -21.75 -15.11 -9.65
CA GLY A 115 -21.07 -16.41 -9.80
C GLY A 115 -19.59 -16.43 -9.39
N ARG A 116 -19.09 -15.37 -8.74
CA ARG A 116 -17.67 -15.20 -8.36
C ARG A 116 -17.38 -15.49 -6.88
N GLY A 117 -18.27 -16.22 -6.21
CA GLY A 117 -18.15 -16.46 -4.76
C GLY A 117 -16.86 -17.17 -4.34
N ALA A 118 -16.28 -17.98 -5.24
CA ALA A 118 -15.05 -18.72 -5.01
C ALA A 118 -13.77 -17.87 -5.20
N ASP A 119 -13.87 -16.70 -5.84
CA ASP A 119 -12.72 -15.83 -6.13
C ASP A 119 -12.21 -15.09 -4.89
N ALA A 120 -13.02 -14.99 -3.83
CA ALA A 120 -12.66 -14.28 -2.61
C ALA A 120 -11.83 -15.14 -1.66
N ILE A 121 -10.54 -14.80 -1.57
CA ILE A 121 -9.59 -15.30 -0.56
C ILE A 121 -9.62 -14.36 0.64
N VAL A 122 -9.60 -14.94 1.84
CA VAL A 122 -9.68 -14.19 3.09
C VAL A 122 -8.47 -14.50 3.93
N LEU A 123 -7.68 -13.46 4.18
CA LEU A 123 -6.56 -13.49 5.11
C LEU A 123 -7.02 -12.85 6.41
N ARG A 124 -6.89 -13.59 7.51
CA ARG A 124 -7.24 -13.15 8.87
C ARG A 124 -6.11 -13.50 9.81
N THR A 125 -6.03 -12.79 10.92
CA THR A 125 -5.19 -13.24 12.05
C THR A 125 -5.67 -14.62 12.51
N ARG A 126 -4.73 -15.45 12.96
CA ARG A 126 -5.03 -16.82 13.40
C ARG A 126 -6.01 -16.75 14.57
N ALA A 127 -7.20 -17.32 14.39
CA ALA A 127 -8.13 -17.56 15.49
C ALA A 127 -7.62 -18.70 16.37
N GLU A 128 -7.91 -18.65 17.67
CA GLU A 128 -7.52 -19.70 18.61
C GLU A 128 -8.20 -21.02 18.24
N GLY A 129 -7.42 -22.10 18.11
CA GLY A 129 -7.94 -23.46 17.87
C GLY A 129 -8.30 -23.83 16.42
N ALA A 130 -8.14 -22.93 15.43
CA ALA A 130 -8.38 -23.25 14.02
C ALA A 130 -7.19 -22.87 13.12
N PRO A 131 -6.69 -23.77 12.25
CA PRO A 131 -5.69 -23.40 11.26
C PRO A 131 -6.30 -22.39 10.27
N PRO A 132 -5.50 -21.42 9.77
CA PRO A 132 -6.01 -20.47 8.79
C PRO A 132 -6.36 -21.18 7.49
N ALA A 133 -7.47 -20.81 6.86
CA ALA A 133 -7.90 -21.39 5.57
C ALA A 133 -6.88 -21.09 4.45
N PHE A 134 -6.18 -19.97 4.55
CA PHE A 134 -5.11 -19.56 3.64
C PHE A 134 -3.96 -18.99 4.46
N PHE A 135 -2.74 -19.36 4.08
CA PHE A 135 -1.52 -18.81 4.66
C PHE A 135 -0.74 -18.09 3.55
N TYR A 136 -0.30 -16.87 3.84
CA TYR A 136 0.51 -16.08 2.92
C TYR A 136 1.68 -15.48 3.70
N ASN A 137 2.90 -15.81 3.27
CA ASN A 137 4.13 -15.25 3.81
C ASN A 137 4.78 -14.37 2.75
N VAL A 138 4.54 -13.05 2.84
CA VAL A 138 5.08 -12.07 1.91
C VAL A 138 6.62 -12.06 1.87
N LEU A 139 7.28 -12.50 2.94
CA LEU A 139 8.74 -12.48 3.03
C LEU A 139 9.42 -13.55 2.15
N GLU A 140 8.69 -14.61 1.83
CA GLU A 140 9.14 -15.69 0.95
C GLU A 140 8.67 -15.54 -0.49
N ASP A 141 7.83 -14.54 -0.79
CA ASP A 141 7.37 -14.30 -2.15
C ASP A 141 8.54 -13.80 -3.03
N PRO A 142 8.89 -14.54 -4.11
CA PRO A 142 10.02 -14.20 -4.96
C PRO A 142 9.80 -12.93 -5.78
N ALA A 143 8.57 -12.41 -5.87
CA ALA A 143 8.28 -11.13 -6.50
C ALA A 143 8.90 -9.94 -5.77
N PHE A 144 9.26 -10.11 -4.48
CA PHE A 144 9.82 -9.04 -3.66
C PHE A 144 11.31 -9.23 -3.38
N THR A 145 12.08 -8.18 -3.65
CA THR A 145 13.47 -8.10 -3.25
C THR A 145 13.57 -7.98 -1.72
N ALA A 146 14.66 -8.48 -1.15
CA ALA A 146 14.92 -8.35 0.29
C ALA A 146 14.94 -6.88 0.74
N GLU A 147 15.41 -5.99 -0.14
CA GLU A 147 15.48 -4.55 0.10
C GLU A 147 14.08 -3.93 0.16
N ALA A 148 13.22 -4.21 -0.81
CA ALA A 148 11.83 -3.74 -0.79
C ALA A 148 11.12 -4.19 0.49
N LEU A 149 11.28 -5.46 0.88
CA LEU A 149 10.72 -5.98 2.12
C LEU A 149 11.30 -5.28 3.36
N GLY A 150 12.63 -5.10 3.44
CA GLY A 150 13.27 -4.47 4.59
C GLY A 150 12.81 -3.04 4.81
N PHE A 151 12.72 -2.25 3.75
CA PHE A 151 12.20 -0.88 3.81
C PHE A 151 10.70 -0.85 4.15
N SER A 152 9.88 -1.67 3.50
CA SER A 152 8.44 -1.72 3.79
C SER A 152 8.15 -2.13 5.24
N ILE A 153 8.91 -3.09 5.79
CA ILE A 153 8.76 -3.48 7.20
C ILE A 153 9.05 -2.29 8.11
N MET A 154 10.18 -1.60 7.90
CA MET A 154 10.52 -0.42 8.72
C MET A 154 9.51 0.72 8.57
N GLU A 155 9.01 0.95 7.36
CA GLU A 155 8.02 2.00 7.11
C GLU A 155 6.71 1.73 7.86
N VAL A 156 6.25 0.47 7.86
CA VAL A 156 5.00 0.07 8.54
C VAL A 156 5.16 0.01 10.06
N THR A 157 6.35 -0.31 10.59
CA THR A 157 6.58 -0.41 12.04
C THR A 157 6.99 0.90 12.70
N SER A 158 7.41 1.90 11.92
CA SER A 158 7.90 3.16 12.45
C SER A 158 6.78 4.11 12.88
N PRO A 159 6.81 4.65 14.12
CA PRO A 159 5.89 5.72 14.51
C PRO A 159 6.07 6.95 13.62
N ALA A 160 4.97 7.60 13.26
CA ALA A 160 4.97 8.84 12.47
C ALA A 160 5.57 10.05 13.20
N SER A 161 5.84 9.94 14.51
CA SER A 161 6.16 11.08 15.39
C SER A 161 7.64 11.27 15.73
N GLU A 162 8.55 10.43 15.23
CA GLU A 162 9.97 10.55 15.62
C GLU A 162 10.72 11.51 14.70
N ALA A 163 11.16 12.63 15.29
CA ALA A 163 11.95 13.69 14.70
C ALA A 163 13.29 13.20 14.10
N ALA A 164 13.94 14.05 13.30
CA ALA A 164 15.17 13.91 12.48
C ALA A 164 16.21 12.81 12.82
N HIS A 165 16.35 12.36 14.07
CA HIS A 165 17.20 11.21 14.42
C HIS A 165 16.59 9.84 14.06
N GLY A 166 15.25 9.73 13.96
CA GLY A 166 14.57 8.50 13.61
C GLY A 166 14.84 8.00 12.19
N GLU A 167 15.12 8.89 11.23
CA GLU A 167 15.37 8.52 9.84
C GLU A 167 16.66 7.70 9.65
N PHE A 168 17.70 8.02 10.43
CA PHE A 168 18.94 7.26 10.45
C PHE A 168 18.71 5.83 10.95
N PHE A 169 18.01 5.66 12.07
CA PHE A 169 17.69 4.35 12.64
C PHE A 169 16.75 3.53 11.75
N LYS A 170 15.81 4.19 11.06
CA LYS A 170 14.94 3.55 10.05
C LYS A 170 15.77 2.96 8.92
N THR A 171 16.73 3.73 8.41
CA THR A 171 17.60 3.29 7.31
C THR A 171 18.51 2.15 7.74
N GLN A 172 19.13 2.24 8.93
CA GLN A 172 19.96 1.16 9.48
C GLN A 172 19.13 -0.10 9.74
N GLY A 173 17.97 0.03 10.39
CA GLY A 173 17.05 -1.08 10.64
C GLY A 173 16.62 -1.79 9.35
N ALA A 174 16.22 -1.02 8.32
CA ALA A 174 15.82 -1.57 7.03
C ALA A 174 16.98 -2.34 6.37
N MET A 175 18.19 -1.80 6.48
CA MET A 175 19.40 -2.43 5.97
C MET A 175 19.72 -3.74 6.71
N HIS A 176 19.61 -3.80 8.05
CA HIS A 176 19.82 -5.04 8.80
C HIS A 176 18.75 -6.10 8.50
N ILE A 177 17.47 -5.70 8.39
CA ILE A 177 16.38 -6.60 8.00
C ILE A 177 16.61 -7.15 6.59
N THR A 178 17.00 -6.28 5.65
CA THR A 178 17.35 -6.69 4.27
C THR A 178 18.43 -7.77 4.27
N ARG A 179 19.50 -7.57 5.04
CA ARG A 179 20.63 -8.52 5.14
C ARG A 179 20.23 -9.83 5.81
N ALA A 180 19.35 -9.78 6.81
CA ALA A 180 18.81 -10.99 7.44
C ALA A 180 17.94 -11.80 6.45
N ILE A 181 17.07 -11.15 5.68
CA ILE A 181 16.29 -11.81 4.63
C ILE A 181 17.21 -12.46 3.60
N GLN A 182 18.25 -11.75 3.13
CA GLN A 182 19.23 -12.30 2.19
C GLN A 182 19.96 -13.51 2.76
N ALA A 183 20.42 -13.44 4.01
CA ALA A 183 21.11 -14.54 4.67
C ALA A 183 20.23 -15.78 4.81
N LEU A 184 18.98 -15.62 5.25
CA LEU A 184 18.03 -16.73 5.35
C LEU A 184 17.74 -17.36 3.97
N ARG A 185 17.56 -16.55 2.92
CA ARG A 185 17.35 -17.02 1.54
C ARG A 185 18.56 -17.81 1.02
N VAL A 186 19.79 -17.30 1.21
CA VAL A 186 21.03 -17.98 0.76
C VAL A 186 21.24 -19.30 1.50
N LEU A 187 20.87 -19.35 2.78
CA LEU A 187 20.94 -20.57 3.60
C LEU A 187 19.80 -21.55 3.33
N GLY A 188 18.83 -21.21 2.46
CA GLY A 188 17.64 -22.03 2.22
C GLY A 188 16.75 -22.19 3.46
N ARG A 189 16.83 -21.25 4.41
CA ARG A 189 16.01 -21.24 5.63
C ARG A 189 14.70 -20.50 5.38
N PRO A 190 13.61 -20.87 6.07
CA PRO A 190 12.36 -20.13 5.98
C PRO A 190 12.55 -18.66 6.35
N VAL A 191 12.00 -17.75 5.54
CA VAL A 191 12.05 -16.32 5.82
C VAL A 191 10.75 -15.93 6.50
N THR A 192 10.74 -15.92 7.83
CA THR A 192 9.55 -15.56 8.61
C THR A 192 9.87 -14.42 9.57
N PHE A 193 8.85 -13.72 10.07
CA PHE A 193 9.05 -12.72 11.12
C PHE A 193 9.68 -13.32 12.38
N THR A 194 9.36 -14.58 12.71
CA THR A 194 9.96 -15.29 13.85
C THR A 194 11.46 -15.51 13.64
N GLU A 195 11.86 -16.00 12.47
CA GLU A 195 13.28 -16.21 12.14
C GLU A 195 14.05 -14.89 12.05
N LEU A 196 13.46 -13.86 11.43
CA LEU A 196 14.05 -12.52 11.37
C LEU A 196 14.23 -11.92 12.77
N PHE A 197 13.20 -11.99 13.61
CA PHE A 197 13.25 -11.50 14.99
C PHE A 197 14.35 -12.21 15.78
N ALA A 198 14.42 -13.54 15.71
CA ALA A 198 15.45 -14.31 16.40
C ALA A 198 16.85 -13.90 15.93
N VAL A 199 17.09 -13.85 14.61
CA VAL A 199 18.40 -13.48 14.04
C VAL A 199 18.84 -12.07 14.44
N LEU A 200 17.91 -11.12 14.55
CA LEU A 200 18.20 -9.72 14.80
C LEU A 200 18.18 -9.34 16.29
N THR A 201 17.66 -10.18 17.18
CA THR A 201 17.54 -9.83 18.61
C THR A 201 18.19 -10.83 19.55
N GLU A 202 18.41 -12.09 19.12
CA GLU A 202 18.97 -13.14 19.96
C GLU A 202 20.44 -13.43 19.59
N PRO A 203 21.40 -13.20 20.50
CA PRO A 203 22.82 -13.40 20.21
C PRO A 203 23.18 -14.82 19.74
N HIS A 204 22.50 -15.84 20.28
CA HIS A 204 22.72 -17.23 19.87
C HIS A 204 22.30 -17.49 18.42
N SER A 205 21.15 -16.94 18.02
CA SER A 205 20.61 -17.07 16.66
C SER A 205 21.48 -16.34 15.64
N THR A 206 22.01 -15.15 15.99
CA THR A 206 23.01 -14.43 15.17
C THR A 206 24.33 -15.21 15.05
N ALA A 207 24.84 -15.78 16.14
CA ALA A 207 26.09 -16.55 16.13
C ALA A 207 25.97 -17.83 15.27
N LYS A 208 24.82 -18.50 15.34
CA LYS A 208 24.51 -19.64 14.49
C LYS A 208 24.46 -19.22 13.01
N LEU A 209 23.80 -18.10 12.69
CA LEU A 209 23.76 -17.56 11.33
C LEU A 209 25.17 -17.31 10.78
N LEU A 210 26.06 -16.70 11.56
CA LEU A 210 27.46 -16.48 11.16
C LEU A 210 28.20 -17.78 10.89
N THR A 211 28.01 -18.78 11.75
CA THR A 211 28.62 -20.12 11.58
C THR A 211 28.15 -20.77 10.29
N ASP A 212 26.83 -20.72 10.01
CA ASP A 212 26.23 -21.30 8.81
C ASP A 212 26.71 -20.57 7.54
N LEU A 213 26.78 -19.23 7.57
CA LEU A 213 27.30 -18.42 6.46
C LEU A 213 28.78 -18.72 6.20
N HIS A 214 29.61 -18.84 7.24
CA HIS A 214 31.01 -19.20 7.10
C HIS A 214 31.18 -20.59 6.48
N ALA A 215 30.36 -21.57 6.88
CA ALA A 215 30.39 -22.89 6.27
C ALA A 215 30.11 -22.85 4.76
N LEU A 216 29.19 -21.98 4.31
CA LEU A 216 28.91 -21.78 2.88
C LEU A 216 30.08 -21.13 2.12
N THR A 217 30.86 -20.24 2.74
CA THR A 217 32.03 -19.64 2.07
C THR A 217 33.15 -20.65 1.85
N GLN A 218 33.20 -21.72 2.65
CA GLN A 218 34.17 -22.80 2.51
C GLN A 218 33.71 -23.93 1.56
N ALA A 219 32.45 -23.95 1.15
CA ALA A 219 31.91 -24.99 0.27
C ALA A 219 32.39 -24.83 -1.19
N PRO A 220 32.56 -25.93 -1.95
CA PRO A 220 32.97 -25.86 -3.36
C PRO A 220 31.94 -25.06 -4.19
N PRO A 221 32.36 -24.09 -5.03
CA PRO A 221 31.47 -22.98 -5.38
C PRO A 221 30.55 -23.26 -6.57
N SER A 222 29.36 -22.67 -6.54
CA SER A 222 29.02 -21.70 -7.58
C SER A 222 29.57 -20.35 -7.11
N ALA A 223 30.44 -19.69 -7.89
CA ALA A 223 31.20 -18.51 -7.45
C ALA A 223 30.31 -17.42 -6.83
N VAL A 224 29.09 -17.27 -7.36
CA VAL A 224 28.09 -16.27 -6.93
C VAL A 224 27.57 -16.50 -5.51
N ALA A 225 27.34 -17.76 -5.11
CA ALA A 225 26.80 -18.08 -3.78
C ALA A 225 27.83 -17.84 -2.67
N GLY A 226 29.11 -18.17 -2.93
CA GLY A 226 30.21 -17.94 -2.01
C GLY A 226 30.49 -16.46 -1.77
N GLU A 227 30.55 -15.65 -2.85
CA GLU A 227 30.73 -14.19 -2.74
C GLU A 227 29.58 -13.52 -1.98
N THR A 228 28.34 -13.96 -2.23
CA THR A 228 27.16 -13.44 -1.52
C THR A 228 27.20 -13.82 -0.04
N ALA A 229 27.53 -15.07 0.29
CA ALA A 229 27.65 -15.54 1.67
C ALA A 229 28.75 -14.79 2.44
N GLN A 230 29.91 -14.52 1.80
CA GLN A 230 30.99 -13.76 2.42
C GLN A 230 30.57 -12.32 2.73
N SER A 231 29.92 -11.63 1.77
CA SER A 231 29.43 -10.26 1.98
C SER A 231 28.42 -10.19 3.13
N LEU A 232 27.55 -11.19 3.26
CA LEU A 232 26.57 -11.27 4.34
C LEU A 232 27.25 -11.56 5.69
N HIS A 233 28.22 -12.47 5.71
CA HIS A 233 29.01 -12.78 6.89
C HIS A 233 29.72 -11.52 7.42
N ASP A 234 30.42 -10.80 6.55
CA ASP A 234 31.14 -9.58 6.89
C ASP A 234 30.20 -8.49 7.43
N HIS A 235 29.01 -8.37 6.86
CA HIS A 235 27.99 -7.44 7.35
C HIS A 235 27.59 -7.78 8.80
N PHE A 236 27.25 -9.03 9.09
CA PHE A 236 26.83 -9.41 10.44
C PHE A 236 27.97 -9.30 11.46
N GLN A 237 29.19 -9.71 11.08
CA GLN A 237 30.34 -9.69 11.97
C GLN A 237 30.85 -8.29 12.26
N HIS A 238 30.99 -7.45 11.23
CA HIS A 238 31.71 -6.17 11.35
C HIS A 238 30.80 -4.94 11.40
N ARG A 239 29.53 -5.06 11.00
CA ARG A 239 28.59 -3.93 11.04
C ARG A 239 27.51 -4.14 12.08
N PHE A 240 26.82 -5.28 12.05
CA PHE A 240 25.70 -5.53 12.96
C PHE A 240 26.16 -5.78 14.40
N LEU A 241 27.08 -6.73 14.64
CA LEU A 241 27.56 -7.01 16.00
C LEU A 241 28.47 -5.91 16.56
N ALA A 242 29.06 -5.09 15.70
CA ALA A 242 29.92 -3.98 16.10
C ALA A 242 29.14 -2.67 16.32
N MET A 243 27.80 -2.69 16.24
CA MET A 243 26.98 -1.51 16.48
C MET A 243 27.23 -0.98 17.90
N PRO A 244 27.39 0.35 18.06
CA PRO A 244 27.46 0.97 19.37
C PRO A 244 26.22 0.64 20.23
N PRO A 245 26.37 0.49 21.57
CA PRO A 245 25.25 0.14 22.45
C PRO A 245 24.08 1.13 22.38
N ASP A 246 24.34 2.40 22.08
CA ASP A 246 23.36 3.47 21.88
C ASP A 246 22.51 3.32 20.60
N GLN A 247 22.86 2.38 19.72
CA GLN A 247 22.09 2.06 18.51
C GLN A 247 21.22 0.81 18.66
N PHE A 248 21.38 0.06 19.74
CA PHE A 248 20.39 -0.90 20.21
C PHE A 248 19.38 -0.10 21.05
N GLY A 249 18.19 0.14 20.50
CA GLY A 249 17.15 0.97 21.13
C GLY A 249 16.84 0.62 22.58
#